data_AF-A0A3D0SJG2-F1
#
_entry.id   AF-A0A3D0SJG2-F1
#
_cell.length_a   1.000
_cell.length_b   1.000
_cell.length_c   1.000
_cell.angle_alpha   90.00
_cell.angle_beta   90.00
_cell.angle_gamma   90.00
#
_symmetry.space_group_name_H-M   'P 1'
#
loop_
_entity.id
_entity.type
_entity.pdbx_description
1 polymer ?
#
loop_
_entity_poly.entity_id
_entity_poly.type
_entity_poly.pdbx_seq_one_letter_code
_entity_poly.pdbx_strand_id
1 'polypeptide(L)' 'MLPFSHWQRFIQGLCVFAAGLGVMAAGAWWFEPLYYVGLVVLLGGFGWAVSGYLGLLWQRLTKSINPHRHK' A
#
# COMPACT_ATOMS: atom_id res chain seq x y z
N MET A 1 -0.71 -22.27 3.13
CA MET A 1 -0.57 -21.33 4.27
C MET A 1 -0.91 -19.96 3.72
N LEU A 2 -2.03 -19.40 4.17
CA LEU A 2 -2.75 -18.33 3.46
C LEU A 2 -1.89 -17.08 3.19
N PRO A 3 -2.12 -16.35 2.08
CA PRO A 3 -1.39 -15.14 1.68
C PRO A 3 -1.75 -13.90 2.54
N PHE A 4 -2.17 -14.09 3.80
CA PHE A 4 -2.60 -13.02 4.72
C PHE A 4 -1.55 -11.92 4.85
N SER A 5 -0.26 -12.25 4.80
CA SER A 5 0.83 -11.28 4.92
C SER A 5 0.79 -10.17 3.87
N HIS A 6 0.39 -10.46 2.63
CA HIS A 6 0.39 -9.45 1.55
C HIS A 6 -0.85 -8.56 1.59
N TRP A 7 -2.01 -9.15 1.92
CA TRP A 7 -3.24 -8.39 2.15
C TRP A 7 -3.14 -7.50 3.38
N GLN A 8 -2.50 -7.99 4.45
CA GLN A 8 -2.24 -7.21 5.65
C GLN A 8 -1.25 -6.07 5.39
N ARG A 9 -0.21 -6.29 4.56
CA ARG A 9 0.68 -5.22 4.08
C ARG A 9 -0.06 -4.16 3.26
N PHE A 10 -1.00 -4.57 2.40
CA PHE A 10 -1.86 -3.63 1.68
C PHE A 10 -2.69 -2.79 2.64
N ILE A 11 -3.38 -3.41 3.61
CA ILE A 11 -4.17 -2.69 4.63
C ILE A 11 -3.30 -1.75 5.46
N GLN A 12 -2.11 -2.18 5.88
CA GLN A 12 -1.16 -1.33 6.62
C GLN A 12 -0.74 -0.12 5.78
N GLY A 13 -0.39 -0.33 4.50
CA GLY A 13 -0.06 0.77 3.59
C GLY A 13 -1.23 1.73 3.38
N LEU A 14 -2.46 1.20 3.27
CA LEU A 14 -3.68 2.01 3.14
C LEU A 14 -3.97 2.83 4.40
N CYS A 15 -3.74 2.28 5.59
CA CYS A 15 -3.86 3.02 6.85
C CYS A 15 -2.82 4.15 6.94
N VAL A 16 -1.57 3.88 6.56
CA VAL A 16 -0.51 4.90 6.53
C VAL A 16 -0.85 5.99 5.50
N PHE A 17 -1.38 5.61 4.34
CA PHE A 17 -1.85 6.54 3.32
C PHE A 17 -2.97 7.44 3.85
N ALA A 18 -4.00 6.86 4.48
CA ALA A 18 -5.11 7.62 5.05
C ALA A 18 -4.64 8.58 6.16
N ALA A 19 -3.69 8.15 7.00
CA ALA A 19 -3.07 9.02 8.00
C ALA A 19 -2.29 10.18 7.35
N GLY A 20 -1.48 9.89 6.33
CA GLY A 20 -0.75 10.90 5.56
C GLY A 20 -1.67 11.93 4.90
N LEU A 21 -2.80 11.50 4.37
CA LEU A 21 -3.84 12.37 3.80
C LEU A 21 -4.40 13.32 4.88
N GLY A 22 -4.72 12.80 6.06
CA GLY A 22 -5.23 13.60 7.17
C GLY A 22 -4.20 14.64 7.65
N VAL A 23 -2.94 14.23 7.79
CA VAL A 23 -1.83 15.13 8.17
C VAL A 23 -1.61 16.20 7.11
N MET A 24 -1.64 15.82 5.83
CA MET A 24 -1.48 16.76 4.71
C MET A 24 -2.63 17.78 4.67
N ALA A 25 -3.87 17.31 4.81
CA ALA A 25 -5.06 18.17 4.82
C ALA A 25 -5.06 19.13 6.01
N ALA A 26 -4.70 18.66 7.21
CA ALA A 26 -4.56 19.51 8.38
C ALA A 26 -3.41 20.54 8.23
N GLY A 27 -2.28 20.09 7.67
CA GLY A 27 -1.13 20.94 7.37
C GLY A 27 -1.44 22.05 6.37
N ALA A 28 -2.26 21.76 5.35
CA ALA A 28 -2.67 22.74 4.34
C ALA A 28 -3.45 23.92 4.94
N TRP A 29 -4.15 23.71 6.07
CA TRP A 29 -4.95 24.75 6.72
C TRP A 29 -4.18 25.55 7.78
N TRP A 30 -3.21 24.92 8.46
CA TRP A 30 -2.60 25.51 9.65
C TRP A 30 -1.08 25.70 9.56
N PHE A 31 -0.35 24.77 8.93
CA PHE A 31 1.11 24.74 9.00
C PHE A 31 1.74 24.08 7.76
N GLU A 32 2.30 24.91 6.89
CA GLU A 32 2.89 24.52 5.60
C GLU A 32 3.98 23.42 5.71
N PRO A 33 4.86 23.40 6.72
CA PRO A 33 5.80 22.29 6.90
C PRO A 33 5.11 20.94 7.16
N LEU A 34 3.96 20.95 7.85
CA LEU A 34 3.18 19.74 8.13
C LEU A 34 2.55 19.18 6.85
N TYR A 35 2.22 20.04 5.90
CA TYR A 35 1.74 19.63 4.58
C TYR A 35 2.77 18.75 3.87
N TYR A 36 4.04 19.18 3.82
CA TYR A 36 5.11 18.40 3.18
C TYR A 36 5.38 17.08 3.91
N VAL A 37 5.32 17.08 5.25
CA VAL A 37 5.43 15.84 6.04
C VAL A 37 4.28 14.89 5.70
N GLY A 38 3.05 15.38 5.66
CA GLY A 38 1.87 14.60 5.27
C GLY A 38 2.00 14.03 3.86
N LEU A 39 2.55 14.82 2.93
CA LEU A 39 2.77 14.41 1.54
C LEU A 39 3.79 13.27 1.42
N VAL A 40 4.90 13.32 2.18
CA VAL A 40 5.87 12.21 2.24
C VAL A 40 5.24 10.95 2.82
N VAL A 41 4.48 11.06 3.90
CA VAL A 41 3.80 9.92 4.53
C VAL A 41 2.73 9.34 3.60
N LEU A 42 1.99 10.18 2.90
CA LEU A 42 1.00 9.79 1.89
C LEU A 42 1.66 8.97 0.77
N LEU A 43 2.72 9.49 0.15
CA LEU A 43 3.44 8.81 -0.93
C LEU A 43 4.09 7.50 -0.45
N GLY A 44 4.66 7.49 0.75
CA GLY A 44 5.22 6.29 1.37
C GLY A 44 4.16 5.21 1.63
N GLY A 45 3.02 5.59 2.21
CA GLY A 45 1.88 4.69 2.43
C GLY A 45 1.31 4.14 1.12
N PHE A 46 1.21 4.98 0.09
CA PHE A 46 0.80 4.56 -1.26
C PHE A 46 1.75 3.50 -1.84
N GLY A 47 3.06 3.77 -1.84
CA GLY A 47 4.05 2.82 -2.35
C GLY A 47 4.02 1.49 -1.59
N TRP A 48 3.85 1.54 -0.27
CA TRP A 48 3.71 0.35 0.56
C TRP A 48 2.45 -0.45 0.23
N ALA A 49 1.31 0.22 0.06
CA ALA A 49 0.05 -0.43 -0.32
C ALA A 49 0.16 -1.09 -1.70
N VAL A 50 0.69 -0.36 -2.68
CA VAL A 50 0.92 -0.86 -4.05
C VAL A 50 1.83 -2.08 -4.04
N SER A 51 2.88 -2.11 -3.23
CA SER A 51 3.77 -3.27 -3.12
C SER A 51 3.06 -4.55 -2.61
N GLY A 52 2.14 -4.40 -1.64
CA GLY A 52 1.32 -5.51 -1.15
C GLY A 52 0.35 -6.03 -2.21
N TYR A 53 -0.26 -5.12 -2.98
CA TYR A 53 -1.16 -5.47 -4.07
C TYR A 53 -0.43 -6.11 -5.26
N LEU A 54 0.74 -5.58 -5.66
CA LEU A 54 1.58 -6.14 -6.72
C LEU A 54 2.01 -7.56 -6.38
N GLY A 55 2.34 -7.85 -5.12
CA GLY A 55 2.66 -9.20 -4.67
C GLY A 55 1.50 -10.19 -4.89
N LEU A 56 0.25 -9.78 -4.63
CA LEU A 56 -0.94 -10.60 -4.88
C LEU A 56 -1.21 -10.78 -6.38
N LEU A 57 -1.03 -9.73 -7.17
CA LEU A 57 -1.16 -9.78 -8.63
C LEU A 57 -0.12 -10.69 -9.26
N TRP A 58 1.14 -10.57 -8.82
CA TRP A 58 2.25 -11.42 -9.26
C TRP A 58 2.03 -12.88 -8.92
N GLN A 59 1.54 -13.16 -7.70
CA GLN A 59 1.15 -14.52 -7.32
C GLN A 59 0.05 -15.06 -8.24
N ARG A 60 -1.01 -14.29 -8.52
CA ARG A 60 -2.08 -14.71 -9.43
C ARG A 60 -1.58 -14.96 -10.84
N LEU A 61 -0.75 -14.07 -11.39
CA LEU A 61 -0.18 -14.21 -12.72
C LEU A 61 0.74 -15.43 -12.81
N THR A 62 1.67 -15.61 -11.86
CA THR A 62 2.60 -16.75 -11.87
C THR A 62 1.88 -18.08 -11.69
N LYS A 63 0.82 -18.15 -10.87
CA LYS A 63 -0.01 -19.36 -10.72
C LYS A 63 -0.85 -19.64 -11.97
N SER A 64 -1.36 -18.60 -12.63
CA SER A 64 -2.09 -18.70 -13.91
C SER A 64 -1.19 -19.19 -15.06
N ILE A 65 0.09 -18.80 -15.03
CA ILE A 65 1.08 -19.17 -16.06
C ILE A 65 1.54 -20.64 -15.96
N ASN A 66 1.32 -21.34 -14.83
CA ASN A 66 1.67 -22.76 -14.71
C ASN A 66 0.44 -23.68 -14.55
N PRO A 67 -0.34 -23.93 -15.61
CA PRO A 67 -1.46 -24.88 -15.59
C PRO A 67 -1.03 -26.36 -15.53
N HIS A 68 0.28 -26.69 -15.57
CA HIS A 68 0.75 -28.07 -15.72
C HIS A 68 1.23 -28.78 -14.43
N ARG A 69 1.07 -28.19 -13.23
CA ARG A 69 1.49 -28.83 -11.97
C ARG A 69 0.41 -29.71 -11.31
N HIS A 70 -0.48 -30.30 -12.10
CA HIS A 70 -1.35 -31.39 -11.67
C HIS A 70 -1.23 -32.55 -12.67
N LYS A 71 -0.19 -33.38 -12.47
CA LYS A 71 -0.20 -34.81 -12.74
C LYS A 71 0.49 -35.49 -11.57
#